data_AF-A0A954ZAM8-F1
#
_entry.id   AF-A0A954ZAM8-F1
#
_cell.length_a   1.000
_cell.length_b   1.000
_cell.length_c   1.000
_cell.angle_alpha   90.00
_cell.angle_beta   90.00
_cell.angle_gamma   90.00
#
_symmetry.space_group_name_H-M   'P 1'
#
loop_
_entity.id
_entity.type
_entity.pdbx_description
1 polymer ?
#
loop_
_entity_poly.entity_id
_entity_poly.type
_entity_poly.pdbx_seq_one_letter_code
_entity_poly.pdbx_strand_id
1 'polypeptide(L)' 'IKPNQCEAFGRECTPRNPLGATMVSSEGACAAYFNYGRFAPSDFNKELID' A
#
# COMPACT_ATOMS: atom_id res chain seq x y z
N ILE A 1 7.33 9.39 -4.38
CA ILE A 1 7.35 8.38 -3.32
C ILE A 1 6.90 7.04 -3.91
N LYS A 2 7.57 5.93 -3.63
CA LYS A 2 7.09 4.60 -4.06
C LYS A 2 5.95 4.14 -3.13
N PRO A 3 5.04 3.24 -3.57
CA PRO A 3 3.95 2.76 -2.71
C PRO A 3 4.45 2.23 -1.36
N ASN A 4 5.53 1.46 -1.32
CA ASN A 4 6.15 0.96 -0.09
C ASN A 4 6.84 2.01 0.80
N GLN A 5 6.92 3.26 0.35
CA GLN A 5 7.43 4.39 1.14
C GLN A 5 6.28 5.27 1.65
N CYS A 6 5.04 5.03 1.23
CA CYS A 6 3.86 5.76 1.69
C CYS A 6 3.35 5.12 2.98
N GLU A 7 3.25 5.92 4.06
CA GLU A 7 2.81 5.45 5.38
C GLU A 7 1.41 4.83 5.38
N ALA A 8 0.50 5.36 4.56
CA ALA A 8 -0.87 4.89 4.44
C ALA A 8 -1.00 3.65 3.56
N PHE A 9 -0.01 3.35 2.70
CA PHE A 9 -0.11 2.25 1.73
C PHE A 9 -0.26 0.91 2.45
N GLY A 10 -1.35 0.21 2.16
CA GLY A 10 -1.66 -1.11 2.67
C GLY A 10 -2.07 -1.17 4.16
N ARG A 11 -2.07 -0.04 4.87
CA ARG A 11 -2.75 0.12 6.18
C ARG A 11 -4.13 0.73 5.96
N GLU A 12 -4.17 2.03 5.67
CA GLU A 12 -5.40 2.79 5.46
C GLU A 12 -5.78 2.81 3.98
N CYS A 13 -4.79 2.95 3.08
CA CYS A 13 -4.97 2.89 1.65
C CYS A 13 -4.90 1.44 1.17
N THR A 14 -6.05 0.86 0.86
CA THR A 14 -6.20 -0.51 0.35
C THR A 14 -7.15 -0.52 -0.85
N PRO A 15 -7.25 -1.60 -1.64
CA PRO A 15 -8.25 -1.68 -2.70
C PRO A 15 -9.70 -1.52 -2.20
N ARG A 16 -9.97 -1.91 -0.93
CA ARG A 16 -11.29 -1.75 -0.30
C ARG A 16 -11.52 -0.34 0.28
N ASN A 17 -10.45 0.35 0.65
CA ASN A 17 -10.48 1.73 1.14
C ASN A 17 -9.43 2.57 0.41
N PRO A 18 -9.68 2.96 -0.86
CA PRO A 18 -8.70 3.67 -1.65
C PRO A 18 -8.65 5.15 -1.26
N LEU A 19 -7.45 5.65 -0.93
CA LEU A 19 -7.25 7.07 -0.60
C LEU A 19 -6.93 7.95 -1.83
N GLY A 20 -6.79 7.37 -3.01
CA GLY A 20 -6.48 8.12 -4.22
C GLY A 20 -6.52 7.29 -5.51
N ALA A 21 -6.45 7.98 -6.65
CA ALA A 21 -6.57 7.38 -7.98
C ALA A 21 -5.54 6.28 -8.28
N THR A 22 -4.35 6.37 -7.67
CA THR A 22 -3.28 5.37 -7.81
C THR A 22 -3.62 4.02 -7.18
N MET A 23 -4.63 3.96 -6.29
CA MET A 23 -5.16 2.74 -5.70
C MET A 23 -6.52 2.32 -6.31
N VAL A 24 -7.33 3.28 -6.79
CA VAL A 24 -8.63 2.98 -7.44
C VAL A 24 -8.43 2.31 -8.80
N SER A 25 -7.46 2.79 -9.59
CA SER A 25 -7.20 2.25 -10.93
C SER A 25 -6.41 0.94 -10.84
N SER A 26 -6.84 -0.09 -11.58
CA SER A 26 -6.09 -1.35 -11.72
C SER A 26 -4.70 -1.17 -12.34
N GLU A 27 -4.51 -0.12 -13.15
CA GLU A 27 -3.22 0.27 -13.73
C GLU A 27 -2.44 1.23 -12.81
N GLY A 28 -3.04 1.65 -11.68
CA GLY A 28 -2.45 2.56 -10.73
C GLY A 28 -1.25 1.94 -10.01
N ALA A 29 -0.24 2.75 -9.72
CA ALA A 29 0.99 2.27 -9.09
C ALA A 29 0.73 1.57 -7.75
N CYS A 30 -0.18 2.07 -6.92
CA CYS A 30 -0.49 1.44 -5.63
C CYS A 30 -1.29 0.14 -5.82
N ALA A 31 -2.27 0.10 -6.72
CA ALA A 31 -3.01 -1.11 -7.02
C ALA A 31 -2.08 -2.21 -7.59
N ALA A 32 -1.21 -1.86 -8.53
CA ALA A 32 -0.22 -2.79 -9.08
C ALA A 32 0.74 -3.30 -8.00
N TYR A 33 1.21 -2.42 -7.11
CA TYR A 33 2.09 -2.81 -6.00
C TYR A 33 1.39 -3.68 -4.96
N PHE A 34 0.09 -3.45 -4.72
CA PHE A 34 -0.71 -4.25 -3.79
C PHE A 34 -1.01 -5.65 -4.35
N ASN A 35 -1.28 -5.75 -5.65
CA ASN A 35 -1.63 -7.03 -6.30
C ASN A 35 -0.41 -7.87 -6.70
N TYR A 36 0.69 -7.24 -7.12
CA TYR A 36 1.84 -7.93 -7.68
C TYR A 36 3.15 -7.69 -6.92
N GLY A 37 3.22 -6.66 -6.08
CA GLY A 37 4.37 -6.43 -5.23
C GLY A 37 4.45 -7.51 -4.14
N ARG A 38 5.67 -7.83 -3.69
CA ARG A 38 5.88 -8.65 -2.48
C ARG A 38 5.58 -7.82 -1.23
N PHE A 39 4.34 -7.37 -1.12
CA PHE A 39 3.86 -6.69 0.05
C PHE A 39 3.58 -7.73 1.14
N ALA A 40 4.50 -7.88 2.08
CA ALA A 40 4.29 -8.75 3.23
C ALA A 40 3.57 -7.93 4.31
N PRO A 41 2.41 -8.38 4.83
CA PRO A 41 1.71 -7.66 5.89
C PRO A 41 2.54 -7.47 7.18
N SER A 42 3.67 -8.17 7.32
CA SER A 42 4.64 -8.00 8.40
C SER A 42 5.40 -6.66 8.37
N ASP A 43 5.44 -5.95 7.25
CA ASP A 43 6.15 -4.67 7.13
C ASP A 43 5.52 -3.53 7.98
N PHE A 44 4.28 -3.70 8.47
CA PHE A 44 3.60 -2.72 9.31
C PHE A 44 3.87 -2.82 10.81
N ASN A 45 4.29 -4.00 11.26
CA ASN A 45 4.58 -4.21 12.68
C ASN A 45 5.93 -3.64 13.10
N LYS A 46 6.68 -3.02 12.18
CA LYS A 46 7.99 -2.45 12.47
C LYS A 46 7.91 -1.12 13.24
N GLU A 47 6.81 -0.39 13.14
CA GLU A 47 6.61 0.89 13.86
C GLU A 47 6.21 0.69 15.34
N LEU A 48 6.00 -0.55 15.79
CA LEU A 48 5.63 -0.89 17.18
C LEU A 48 6.80 -1.43 18.01
N ILE A 49 8.01 -1.50 17.43
CA ILE A 49 9.23 -2.02 18.08
C ILE A 49 10.37 -0.97 18.07
N ASP A 50 10.09 0.26 17.65
CA ASP A 50 10.95 1.44 17.87
C ASP A 50 10.25 2.43 18.83
#